data_AF-A0AAW7QQX9-F1
#
_entry.id   AF-A0AAW7QQX9-F1
#
_cell.length_a   1.000
_cell.length_b   1.000
_cell.length_c   1.000
_cell.angle_alpha   90.00
_cell.angle_beta   90.00
_cell.angle_gamma   90.00
#
_symmetry.space_group_name_H-M   'P 1'
#
loop_
_entity.id
_entity.type
_entity.pdbx_description
1 polymer ?
#
loop_
_entity_poly.entity_id
_entity_poly.type
_entity_poly.pdbx_seq_one_letter_code
_entity_poly.pdbx_strand_id
1 'polypeptide(L)'
;MTNVRDRDDALVALQLNDPARLRAATQAAGKVVLARDGRQPTVGNDVRWGVRDWLSGAILLARSLLAATADDRAPLLTAVKEALAVPIVGVISDGQPSVRNAMAQALPDVPHQRCQVPYLQAAATLVSEADRHAKQERKKRLRGVRPLARAGAEQDNPAATLEGVDAVAIRSALSDDGLAPLDGPGLRLQERLRQIQRSMQAMAQQGDRVRC
;
A
#
# COMPACT_ATOMS: atom_id res chain seq x y z
N MET A 1 -3.83 -2.57 -7.34
CA MET A 1 -2.72 -3.16 -6.56
C MET A 1 -3.19 -3.34 -5.13
N THR A 2 -3.67 -4.54 -4.80
CA THR A 2 -3.92 -4.94 -3.42
C THR A 2 -2.58 -4.90 -2.71
N ASN A 3 -2.40 -3.93 -1.83
CA ASN A 3 -1.26 -3.90 -0.95
C ASN A 3 -1.35 -5.18 -0.10
N VAL A 4 -0.29 -6.00 -0.11
CA VAL A 4 -0.12 -7.19 0.73
C VAL A 4 -0.03 -6.81 2.23
N ARG A 5 -0.41 -5.58 2.60
CA ARG A 5 -0.36 -5.01 3.96
C ARG A 5 -1.34 -5.65 4.95
N ASP A 6 -2.35 -6.40 4.48
CA ASP A 6 -3.47 -6.86 5.32
C ASP A 6 -3.54 -8.39 5.54
N ARG A 7 -2.53 -9.18 5.14
CA ARG A 7 -2.54 -10.66 5.30
C ARG A 7 -1.24 -11.22 5.87
N ASP A 8 -0.83 -10.66 7.00
CA ASP A 8 0.53 -10.75 7.52
C ASP A 8 0.90 -12.11 8.17
N ASP A 9 -0.05 -12.90 8.70
CA ASP A 9 0.27 -14.16 9.40
C ASP A 9 0.16 -15.42 8.52
N ALA A 10 -0.72 -15.42 7.52
CA ALA A 10 -0.88 -16.57 6.62
C ALA A 10 0.31 -16.75 5.65
N LEU A 11 1.07 -15.69 5.41
CA LEU A 11 2.15 -15.69 4.42
C LEU A 11 3.47 -16.28 4.93
N VAL A 12 3.69 -16.29 6.24
CA VAL A 12 4.91 -16.87 6.86
C VAL A 12 4.98 -18.40 6.66
N ALA A 13 3.89 -19.03 6.22
CA ALA A 13 3.85 -20.46 5.89
C ALA A 13 4.31 -20.80 4.46
N LEU A 14 4.57 -19.81 3.60
CA LEU A 14 4.95 -20.06 2.20
C LEU A 14 6.41 -20.50 2.08
N GLN A 15 6.59 -21.82 1.97
CA GLN A 15 7.88 -22.46 1.73
C GLN A 15 8.08 -22.79 0.24
N LEU A 16 9.33 -23.07 -0.12
CA LEU A 16 9.75 -23.49 -1.47
C LEU A 16 9.29 -24.92 -1.83
N ASN A 17 8.67 -25.64 -0.90
CA ASN A 17 8.32 -27.06 -1.02
C ASN A 17 7.09 -27.33 -1.90
N ASP A 18 6.66 -26.37 -2.71
CA ASP A 18 5.59 -26.55 -3.69
C ASP A 18 6.07 -26.15 -5.11
N PRO A 19 6.80 -27.04 -5.80
CA PRO A 19 7.30 -26.78 -7.15
C PRO A 19 6.17 -26.56 -8.16
N ALA A 20 4.99 -27.15 -7.95
CA ALA A 20 3.86 -26.98 -8.85
C ALA A 20 3.34 -25.54 -8.78
N ARG A 21 3.20 -24.99 -7.57
CA ARG A 21 2.85 -23.57 -7.36
C ARG A 21 3.89 -22.63 -7.96
N LEU A 22 5.18 -22.89 -7.74
CA LEU A 22 6.25 -22.04 -8.29
C LEU A 22 6.25 -22.06 -9.83
N ARG A 23 6.07 -23.24 -10.44
CA ARG A 23 5.93 -23.35 -11.89
C ARG A 23 4.69 -22.62 -12.39
N ALA A 24 3.52 -22.87 -11.79
CA ALA A 24 2.28 -22.21 -12.19
C ALA A 24 2.38 -20.68 -12.13
N ALA A 25 3.07 -20.14 -11.12
CA ALA A 25 3.27 -18.71 -10.98
C ALA A 25 4.23 -18.11 -12.03
N THR A 26 5.25 -18.85 -12.45
CA THR A 26 6.38 -18.29 -13.23
C THR A 26 6.43 -18.73 -14.69
N GLN A 27 5.70 -19.79 -15.06
CA GLN A 27 5.74 -20.38 -16.39
C GLN A 27 5.22 -19.42 -17.48
N ALA A 28 4.17 -18.64 -17.19
CA ALA A 28 3.60 -17.72 -18.18
C ALA A 28 4.60 -16.63 -18.63
N ALA A 29 5.45 -16.16 -17.71
CA ALA A 29 6.50 -15.19 -18.02
C ALA A 29 7.78 -15.84 -18.55
N GLY A 30 8.02 -17.12 -18.24
CA GLY A 30 9.22 -17.87 -18.61
C GLY A 30 10.51 -17.35 -17.95
N LYS A 31 10.39 -16.44 -16.98
CA LYS A 31 11.48 -15.78 -16.27
C LYS A 31 10.95 -15.13 -14.99
N VAL A 32 11.85 -14.81 -14.07
CA VAL A 32 11.53 -14.15 -12.79
C VAL A 32 12.32 -12.86 -12.64
N VAL A 33 11.67 -11.83 -12.12
CA VAL A 33 12.35 -10.65 -11.56
C VAL A 33 12.14 -10.69 -10.06
N LEU A 34 13.19 -10.97 -9.29
CA LEU A 34 13.05 -11.06 -7.84
C LEU A 34 12.87 -9.68 -7.25
N ALA A 35 11.81 -9.50 -6.46
CA ALA A 35 11.62 -8.32 -5.65
C ALA A 35 11.70 -8.71 -4.17
N ARG A 36 12.54 -8.00 -3.40
CA ARG A 36 12.53 -8.14 -1.94
C ARG A 36 11.17 -7.70 -1.41
N ASP A 37 10.57 -8.55 -0.59
CA ASP A 37 9.31 -8.28 0.10
C ASP A 37 9.54 -8.47 1.60
N GLY A 38 9.57 -7.38 2.36
CA GLY A 38 9.83 -7.51 3.78
C GLY A 38 9.57 -6.21 4.52
N ARG A 39 8.84 -6.33 5.63
CA ARG A 39 8.65 -5.25 6.59
C ARG A 39 9.93 -5.12 7.42
N GLN A 40 10.24 -3.90 7.85
CA GLN A 40 11.20 -3.72 8.93
C GLN A 40 10.56 -4.27 10.22
N PRO A 41 11.27 -5.06 11.02
CA PRO A 41 10.71 -5.62 12.24
C PRO A 41 10.30 -4.50 13.21
N THR A 42 9.14 -4.65 13.83
CA THR A 42 8.79 -3.88 15.04
C THR A 42 9.50 -4.49 16.24
N VAL A 43 9.90 -3.65 17.21
CA VAL A 43 10.62 -4.06 18.43
C VAL A 43 9.96 -5.28 19.08
N GLY A 44 10.74 -6.33 19.34
CA GLY A 44 10.30 -7.56 20.02
C GLY A 44 9.74 -8.68 19.12
N ASN A 45 9.75 -8.52 17.79
CA ASN A 45 9.27 -9.55 16.85
C ASN A 45 10.36 -10.04 15.88
N ASP A 46 10.22 -11.28 15.41
CA ASP A 46 11.06 -11.86 14.35
C ASP A 46 11.06 -10.99 13.08
N VAL A 47 12.19 -10.98 12.37
CA VAL A 47 12.28 -10.31 11.07
C VAL A 47 11.57 -11.13 10.02
N ARG A 48 10.38 -10.69 9.61
CA ARG A 48 9.71 -11.26 8.43
C ARG A 48 10.41 -10.82 7.16
N TRP A 49 11.01 -11.78 6.48
CA TRP A 49 11.72 -11.58 5.23
C TRP A 49 11.19 -12.52 4.16
N GLY A 50 10.89 -11.96 2.99
CA GLY A 50 10.43 -12.73 1.84
C GLY A 50 10.95 -12.18 0.53
N VAL A 51 10.72 -12.98 -0.50
CA VAL A 51 10.98 -12.61 -1.88
C VAL A 51 9.81 -13.05 -2.73
N ARG A 52 9.49 -12.22 -3.71
CA ARG A 52 8.41 -12.46 -4.66
C ARG A 52 8.91 -12.29 -6.08
N ASP A 53 8.20 -12.86 -7.03
CA ASP A 53 8.37 -12.49 -8.43
C ASP A 53 7.58 -11.20 -8.70
N TRP A 54 8.26 -10.18 -9.23
CA TRP A 54 7.66 -8.92 -9.61
C TRP A 54 6.65 -9.07 -10.75
N LEU A 55 6.88 -10.00 -11.69
CA LEU A 55 6.08 -10.14 -12.90
C LEU A 55 4.72 -10.78 -12.60
N SER A 56 4.70 -11.88 -11.87
CA SER A 56 3.46 -12.57 -11.45
C SER A 56 2.86 -11.99 -10.17
N GLY A 57 3.65 -11.28 -9.36
CA GLY A 57 3.26 -10.85 -8.01
C GLY A 57 3.28 -11.98 -6.97
N ALA A 58 3.64 -13.21 -7.35
CA ALA A 58 3.63 -14.36 -6.47
C ALA A 58 4.77 -14.31 -5.44
N ILE A 59 4.44 -14.51 -4.16
CA ILE A 59 5.43 -14.69 -3.10
C ILE A 59 6.09 -16.06 -3.30
N LEU A 60 7.41 -16.06 -3.52
CA LEU A 60 8.18 -17.28 -3.78
C LEU A 60 8.61 -17.93 -2.46
N LEU A 61 9.03 -17.12 -1.49
CA LEU A 61 9.44 -17.53 -0.16
C LEU A 61 9.12 -16.43 0.84
N ALA A 62 8.68 -16.79 2.05
CA ALA A 62 8.64 -15.91 3.20
C ALA A 62 9.06 -16.68 4.47
N ARG A 63 9.90 -16.08 5.31
CA ARG A 63 10.40 -16.67 6.56
C ARG A 63 10.49 -15.61 7.66
N SER A 64 10.28 -16.06 8.90
CA SER A 64 10.74 -15.35 10.09
C SER A 64 12.23 -15.63 10.29
N LEU A 65 13.02 -14.57 10.49
CA LEU A 65 14.44 -14.65 10.77
C LEU A 65 14.75 -14.00 12.13
N LEU A 66 15.57 -14.67 12.93
CA LEU A 66 16.07 -14.14 14.19
C LEU A 66 17.05 -12.98 13.98
N ALA A 67 17.83 -13.07 12.90
CA ALA A 67 18.74 -12.03 12.42
C ALA A 67 18.55 -11.85 10.91
N ALA A 68 18.80 -10.63 10.43
CA ALA A 68 18.57 -10.28 9.03
C ALA A 68 19.84 -9.73 8.37
N THR A 69 20.93 -10.46 8.58
CA THR A 69 22.24 -10.20 7.97
C THR A 69 22.26 -10.62 6.49
N ALA A 70 23.38 -10.40 5.82
CA ALA A 70 23.57 -10.91 4.47
C ALA A 70 23.63 -12.45 4.47
N ASP A 71 24.36 -13.02 5.43
CA ASP A 71 24.63 -14.45 5.52
C ASP A 71 23.38 -15.25 5.95
N ASP A 72 22.42 -14.61 6.63
CA ASP A 72 21.10 -15.21 6.90
C ASP A 72 20.22 -15.30 5.64
N ARG A 73 20.39 -14.36 4.69
CA ARG A 73 19.50 -14.17 3.54
C ARG A 73 20.03 -14.82 2.27
N ALA A 74 21.33 -14.81 2.05
CA ALA A 74 21.93 -15.40 0.84
C ALA A 74 21.55 -16.88 0.65
N PRO A 75 21.56 -17.76 1.68
CA PRO A 75 21.14 -19.14 1.53
C PRO A 75 19.69 -19.28 1.07
N LEU A 76 18.82 -18.38 1.51
CA LEU A 76 17.40 -18.37 1.12
C LEU A 76 17.22 -17.97 -0.35
N LEU A 77 17.99 -16.99 -0.82
CA LEU A 77 18.00 -16.57 -2.22
C LEU A 77 18.55 -17.69 -3.12
N THR A 78 19.60 -18.39 -2.67
CA THR A 78 20.13 -19.56 -3.36
C THR A 78 19.09 -20.68 -3.45
N ALA A 79 18.40 -21.00 -2.36
CA ALA A 79 17.33 -21.99 -2.38
C ALA A 79 16.17 -21.59 -3.32
N VAL A 80 15.82 -20.30 -3.39
CA VAL A 80 14.84 -19.80 -4.37
C VAL A 80 15.33 -20.01 -5.79
N LYS A 81 16.59 -19.67 -6.09
CA LYS A 81 17.20 -19.88 -7.41
C LYS A 81 17.15 -21.34 -7.82
N GLU A 82 17.48 -22.26 -6.92
CA GLU A 82 17.49 -23.71 -7.16
C GLU A 82 16.09 -24.29 -7.35
N ALA A 83 15.07 -23.74 -6.67
CA ALA A 83 13.69 -24.22 -6.77
C ALA A 83 12.97 -23.76 -8.05
N LEU A 84 13.45 -22.71 -8.71
CA LEU A 84 12.82 -22.14 -9.90
C LEU A 84 13.20 -22.92 -11.17
N ALA A 85 12.19 -23.24 -11.99
CA ALA A 85 12.39 -23.87 -13.30
C ALA A 85 12.69 -22.88 -14.42
N VAL A 86 12.72 -21.58 -14.12
CA VAL A 86 12.94 -20.49 -15.07
C VAL A 86 14.04 -19.55 -14.58
N PRO A 87 14.77 -18.85 -15.45
CA PRO A 87 15.87 -17.99 -15.05
C PRO A 87 15.39 -16.77 -14.26
N ILE A 88 16.19 -16.38 -13.26
CA ILE A 88 16.09 -15.06 -12.63
C ILE A 88 16.86 -14.08 -13.53
N VAL A 89 16.17 -13.12 -14.13
CA VAL A 89 16.74 -12.16 -15.09
C VAL A 89 17.02 -10.79 -14.50
N GLY A 90 16.59 -10.56 -13.25
CA GLY A 90 16.82 -9.29 -12.57
C GLY A 90 16.40 -9.35 -11.11
N VAL A 91 16.93 -8.41 -10.33
CA VAL A 91 16.60 -8.22 -8.92
C VAL A 91 16.23 -6.75 -8.67
N ILE A 92 15.18 -6.53 -7.88
CA ILE A 92 14.78 -5.22 -7.35
C ILE A 92 14.77 -5.32 -5.82
N SER A 93 15.62 -4.55 -5.15
CA SER A 93 15.62 -4.50 -3.68
C SER A 93 15.80 -3.10 -3.14
N ASP A 94 15.52 -2.89 -1.85
CA ASP A 94 15.92 -1.65 -1.20
C ASP A 94 17.46 -1.48 -1.16
N GLY A 95 17.90 -0.30 -0.74
CA GLY A 95 19.31 0.06 -0.67
C GLY A 95 20.07 -0.50 0.54
N GLN A 96 19.42 -1.27 1.44
CA GLN A 96 20.04 -1.70 2.70
C GLN A 96 21.28 -2.57 2.41
N PRO A 97 22.46 -2.26 3.00
CA PRO A 97 23.69 -3.00 2.71
C PRO A 97 23.56 -4.52 2.89
N SER A 98 22.92 -4.99 3.95
CA SER A 98 22.73 -6.43 4.18
C SER A 98 21.84 -7.11 3.13
N VAL A 99 20.89 -6.39 2.51
CA VAL A 99 20.10 -6.94 1.40
C VAL A 99 20.94 -7.01 0.14
N ARG A 100 21.66 -5.93 -0.20
CA ARG A 100 22.50 -5.91 -1.40
C ARG A 100 23.60 -6.96 -1.36
N ASN A 101 24.24 -7.12 -0.21
CA ASN A 101 25.31 -8.10 -0.04
C ASN A 101 24.76 -9.53 -0.19
N ALA A 102 23.57 -9.82 0.36
CA ALA A 102 22.93 -11.12 0.16
C ALA A 102 22.62 -11.40 -1.32
N MET A 103 22.11 -10.40 -2.04
CA MET A 103 21.83 -10.52 -3.48
C MET A 103 23.11 -10.73 -4.29
N ALA A 104 24.18 -9.99 -3.99
CA ALA A 104 25.46 -10.15 -4.65
C ALA A 104 26.11 -11.52 -4.38
N GLN A 105 25.96 -12.05 -3.15
CA GLN A 105 26.44 -13.39 -2.79
C GLN A 105 25.67 -14.50 -3.52
N ALA A 106 24.33 -14.43 -3.56
CA ALA A 106 23.50 -15.50 -4.13
C ALA A 106 23.33 -15.41 -5.67
N LEU A 107 23.40 -14.20 -6.23
CA LEU A 107 23.06 -13.88 -7.61
C LEU A 107 24.06 -12.89 -8.23
N PRO A 108 25.38 -13.19 -8.25
CA PRO A 108 26.42 -12.25 -8.67
C PRO A 108 26.27 -11.78 -10.14
N ASP A 109 25.77 -12.66 -11.02
CA ASP A 109 25.65 -12.38 -12.46
C ASP A 109 24.29 -11.80 -12.86
N VAL A 110 23.38 -11.60 -11.90
CA VAL A 110 22.04 -11.09 -12.19
C VAL A 110 22.01 -9.57 -12.02
N PRO A 111 21.53 -8.79 -13.01
CA PRO A 111 21.41 -7.35 -12.89
C PRO A 111 20.59 -6.94 -11.65
N HIS A 112 21.17 -6.05 -10.83
CA HIS A 112 20.56 -5.57 -9.59
C HIS A 112 20.14 -4.11 -9.72
N GLN A 113 18.84 -3.85 -9.55
CA GLN A 113 18.25 -2.53 -9.52
C GLN A 113 17.85 -2.15 -8.08
N ARG A 114 18.19 -0.94 -7.66
CA ARG A 114 17.67 -0.38 -6.41
C ARG A 114 16.23 0.07 -6.60
N CYS A 115 15.38 -0.33 -5.66
CA CYS A 115 14.00 0.11 -5.57
C CYS A 115 13.98 1.64 -5.39
N GLN A 116 13.22 2.31 -6.26
CA GLN A 116 13.11 3.76 -6.28
C GLN A 116 12.13 4.29 -5.21
N VAL A 117 11.27 3.42 -4.65
CA VAL A 117 10.21 3.84 -3.72
C VAL A 117 10.75 4.54 -2.47
N PRO A 118 11.78 4.03 -1.75
CA PRO A 118 12.32 4.74 -0.59
C PRO A 118 12.93 6.10 -0.95
N TYR A 119 13.55 6.22 -2.13
CA TYR A 119 14.11 7.48 -2.62
C TYR A 119 13.00 8.48 -2.95
N LEU A 120 11.93 8.04 -3.61
CA LEU A 120 10.77 8.86 -3.89
C LEU A 120 10.09 9.34 -2.60
N GLN A 121 9.95 8.45 -1.60
CA GLN A 121 9.42 8.80 -0.29
C GLN A 121 10.28 9.85 0.41
N ALA A 122 11.60 9.66 0.41
CA ALA A 122 12.54 10.61 0.98
C ALA A 122 12.48 11.98 0.26
N ALA A 123 12.49 11.99 -1.07
CA ALA A 123 12.40 13.21 -1.88
C ALA A 123 11.07 13.96 -1.66
N ALA A 124 9.98 13.23 -1.43
CA ALA A 124 8.66 13.80 -1.22
C ALA A 124 8.36 14.18 0.24
N THR A 125 9.32 14.05 1.17
CA THR A 125 9.09 14.26 2.62
C THR A 125 8.43 15.60 2.90
N LEU A 126 9.03 16.70 2.42
CA LEU A 126 8.53 18.05 2.68
C LEU A 126 7.11 18.27 2.13
N VAL A 127 6.85 17.80 0.90
CA VAL A 127 5.53 17.91 0.28
C VAL A 127 4.50 17.05 1.02
N SER A 128 4.89 15.84 1.45
CA SER A 128 4.03 14.91 2.18
C SER A 128 3.69 15.44 3.59
N GLU A 129 4.62 16.14 4.24
CA GLU A 129 4.39 16.81 5.52
C GLU A 129 3.45 18.00 5.37
N ALA A 130 3.67 18.84 4.36
CA ALA A 130 2.79 19.96 4.05
C ALA A 130 1.36 19.49 3.72
N ASP A 131 1.22 18.42 2.93
CA ASP A 131 -0.07 17.82 2.59
C ASP A 131 -0.77 17.23 3.82
N ARG A 132 -0.03 16.53 4.69
CA ARG A 132 -0.56 16.01 5.96
C ARG A 132 -1.02 17.14 6.88
N HIS A 133 -0.25 18.23 6.96
CA HIS A 133 -0.63 19.41 7.73
C HIS A 133 -1.91 20.05 7.14
N ALA A 134 -2.00 20.21 5.83
CA ALA A 134 -3.20 20.72 5.17
C ALA A 134 -4.44 19.84 5.45
N LYS A 135 -4.29 18.51 5.51
CA LYS A 135 -5.36 17.61 5.94
C LYS A 135 -5.77 17.86 7.39
N GLN A 136 -4.81 17.99 8.29
CA GLN A 136 -5.08 18.25 9.71
C GLN A 136 -5.87 19.56 9.89
N GLU A 137 -5.46 20.63 9.21
CA GLU A 137 -6.16 21.92 9.24
C GLU A 137 -7.58 21.83 8.69
N ARG A 138 -7.80 21.10 7.59
CA ARG A 138 -9.16 20.85 7.07
C ARG A 138 -10.01 20.04 8.04
N LYS A 139 -9.45 18.98 8.63
CA LYS A 139 -10.15 18.16 9.64
C LYS A 139 -10.62 19.01 10.82
N LYS A 140 -9.83 19.99 11.27
CA LYS A 140 -10.23 20.94 12.34
C LYS A 140 -11.49 21.72 11.98
N ARG A 141 -11.60 22.23 10.74
CA ARG A 141 -12.77 22.98 10.26
C ARG A 141 -14.04 22.13 10.12
N LEU A 142 -13.89 20.81 9.99
CA LEU A 142 -15.00 19.87 9.76
C LEU A 142 -15.39 19.04 10.99
N ARG A 143 -14.88 19.36 12.19
CA ARG A 143 -15.22 18.63 13.43
C ARG A 143 -16.72 18.64 13.74
N GLY A 144 -17.45 19.69 13.33
CA GLY A 144 -18.89 19.84 13.53
C GLY A 144 -19.77 18.89 12.70
N VAL A 145 -19.21 18.18 11.72
CA VAL A 145 -19.97 17.29 10.83
C VAL A 145 -20.42 16.00 11.53
N ARG A 146 -19.66 15.52 12.53
CA ARG A 146 -19.96 14.24 13.20
C ARG A 146 -21.29 14.27 14.00
N PRO A 147 -21.60 15.33 14.76
CA PRO A 147 -22.93 15.50 15.36
C PRO A 147 -24.06 15.61 14.32
N LEU A 148 -23.85 16.33 13.22
CA LEU A 148 -24.87 16.50 12.16
C LEU A 148 -25.24 15.17 11.49
N ALA A 149 -24.25 14.32 11.20
CA ALA A 149 -24.48 12.98 10.66
C ALA A 149 -25.31 12.07 11.60
N ARG A 150 -25.24 12.29 12.92
CA ARG A 150 -26.05 11.54 13.90
C ARG A 150 -27.47 12.10 13.98
N ALA A 151 -27.60 13.42 14.08
CA ALA A 151 -28.91 14.08 14.16
C ALA A 151 -29.78 13.81 12.92
N GLY A 152 -29.20 13.83 11.71
CA GLY A 152 -29.95 13.54 10.47
C GLY A 152 -30.38 12.08 10.32
N ALA A 153 -29.71 11.13 11.01
CA ALA A 153 -30.10 9.72 11.00
C ALA A 153 -31.23 9.39 11.98
N GLU A 154 -31.47 10.27 12.96
CA GLU A 154 -32.50 10.13 14.00
C GLU A 154 -33.81 10.84 13.63
N GLN A 155 -33.87 11.56 12.50
CA GLN A 155 -34.99 12.40 12.09
C GLN A 155 -35.70 11.87 10.83
N ASP A 156 -37.02 11.69 10.92
CA ASP A 156 -37.92 11.32 9.80
C ASP A 156 -38.37 12.57 9.00
N ASN A 157 -37.41 13.33 8.48
CA ASN A 157 -37.69 14.43 7.54
C ASN A 157 -36.73 14.33 6.33
N PRO A 158 -37.24 14.34 5.09
CA PRO A 158 -36.41 14.23 3.88
C PRO A 158 -35.27 15.26 3.79
N ALA A 159 -35.45 16.47 4.33
CA ALA A 159 -34.37 17.47 4.38
C ALA A 159 -33.24 17.06 5.35
N ALA A 160 -33.61 16.54 6.53
CA ALA A 160 -32.66 16.04 7.53
C ALA A 160 -31.95 14.75 7.05
N THR A 161 -32.66 13.90 6.30
CA THR A 161 -32.08 12.72 5.64
C THR A 161 -31.01 13.12 4.63
N LEU A 162 -31.25 14.17 3.83
CA LEU A 162 -30.31 14.67 2.83
C LEU A 162 -29.04 15.27 3.46
N GLU A 163 -29.21 16.10 4.49
CA GLU A 163 -28.10 16.64 5.29
C GLU A 163 -27.30 15.52 5.99
N GLY A 164 -28.00 14.48 6.45
CA GLY A 164 -27.39 13.26 7.00
C GLY A 164 -26.52 12.53 5.98
N VAL A 165 -26.99 12.39 4.73
CA VAL A 165 -26.24 11.75 3.63
C VAL A 165 -24.98 12.55 3.30
N ASP A 166 -25.06 13.87 3.19
CA ASP A 166 -23.90 14.73 2.95
C ASP A 166 -22.88 14.64 4.10
N ALA A 167 -23.36 14.62 5.35
CA ALA A 167 -22.52 14.49 6.52
C ALA A 167 -21.81 13.11 6.56
N VAL A 168 -22.46 12.04 6.11
CA VAL A 168 -21.84 10.71 5.94
C VAL A 168 -20.78 10.73 4.83
N ALA A 169 -21.06 11.37 3.69
CA ALA A 169 -20.11 11.50 2.59
C ALA A 169 -18.84 12.26 3.02
N ILE A 170 -19.01 13.37 3.77
CA ILE A 170 -17.88 14.12 4.33
C ILE A 170 -17.10 13.25 5.31
N ARG A 171 -17.76 12.51 6.20
CA ARG A 171 -17.07 11.58 7.13
C ARG A 171 -16.27 10.51 6.41
N SER A 172 -16.81 9.95 5.34
CA SER A 172 -16.10 8.99 4.48
C SER A 172 -14.84 9.60 3.87
N ALA A 173 -14.93 10.84 3.36
CA ALA A 173 -13.77 11.57 2.83
C ALA A 173 -12.69 11.86 3.89
N LEU A 174 -13.08 12.14 5.14
CA LEU A 174 -12.12 12.41 6.23
C LEU A 174 -11.27 11.18 6.61
N SER A 175 -11.80 9.97 6.41
CA SER A 175 -11.12 8.71 6.73
C SER A 175 -10.28 8.15 5.58
N ASP A 176 -10.34 8.77 4.40
CA ASP A 176 -9.59 8.32 3.24
C ASP A 176 -8.19 8.93 3.22
N ASP A 177 -7.18 8.12 3.51
CA ASP A 177 -5.79 8.55 3.66
C ASP A 177 -4.93 8.40 2.39
N GLY A 178 -5.46 7.81 1.31
CA GLY A 178 -4.69 7.60 0.08
C GLY A 178 -3.38 6.82 0.32
N LEU A 179 -2.43 6.94 -0.61
CA LEU A 179 -1.11 6.30 -0.56
C LEU A 179 -0.02 7.31 -0.91
N ALA A 180 0.47 8.02 0.11
CA ALA A 180 1.59 8.95 -0.04
C ALA A 180 2.87 8.23 -0.54
N PRO A 181 3.72 8.92 -1.33
CA PRO A 181 3.64 10.33 -1.71
C PRO A 181 2.85 10.60 -3.01
N LEU A 182 2.45 9.57 -3.76
CA LEU A 182 1.80 9.74 -5.06
C LEU A 182 0.30 10.05 -4.97
N ASP A 183 -0.34 9.66 -3.87
CA ASP A 183 -1.75 9.94 -3.58
C ASP A 183 -1.86 10.54 -2.18
N GLY A 184 -1.60 11.85 -2.10
CA GLY A 184 -1.49 12.60 -0.85
C GLY A 184 -2.83 12.71 -0.11
N PRO A 185 -2.89 12.37 1.20
CA PRO A 185 -4.11 12.40 1.99
C PRO A 185 -4.86 13.75 2.02
N GLY A 186 -4.13 14.88 1.98
CA GLY A 186 -4.69 16.24 2.04
C GLY A 186 -5.29 16.69 0.71
N LEU A 187 -4.58 16.50 -0.39
CA LEU A 187 -5.06 16.72 -1.75
C LEU A 187 -6.28 15.86 -2.07
N ARG A 188 -6.26 14.58 -1.69
CA ARG A 188 -7.39 13.67 -1.85
C ARG A 188 -8.62 14.12 -1.06
N LEU A 189 -8.43 14.53 0.20
CA LEU A 189 -9.51 15.13 0.99
C LEU A 189 -10.06 16.39 0.33
N GLN A 190 -9.20 17.27 -0.19
CA GLN A 190 -9.62 18.48 -0.88
C GLN A 190 -10.51 18.18 -2.09
N GLU A 191 -10.10 17.24 -2.93
CA GLU A 191 -10.84 16.92 -4.14
C GLU A 191 -12.20 16.29 -3.80
N ARG A 192 -12.25 15.38 -2.83
CA ARG A 192 -13.52 14.80 -2.35
C ARG A 192 -14.46 15.86 -1.79
N LEU A 193 -13.97 16.79 -0.98
CA LEU A 193 -14.79 17.87 -0.45
C LEU A 193 -15.32 18.78 -1.55
N ARG A 194 -14.53 19.07 -2.60
CA ARG A 194 -15.00 19.81 -3.77
C ARG A 194 -16.09 19.06 -4.53
N GLN A 195 -15.95 17.75 -4.70
CA GLN A 195 -16.96 16.92 -5.36
C GLN A 195 -18.28 16.92 -4.57
N ILE A 196 -18.22 16.76 -3.25
CA ILE A 196 -19.39 16.84 -2.37
C ILE A 196 -20.04 18.22 -2.48
N GLN A 197 -19.26 19.30 -2.38
CA GLN A 197 -19.77 20.66 -2.52
C GLN A 197 -20.47 20.90 -3.87
N ARG A 198 -19.89 20.42 -4.98
CA ARG A 198 -20.52 20.53 -6.30
C ARG A 198 -21.84 19.75 -6.38
N SER A 199 -21.90 18.56 -5.79
CA SER A 199 -23.13 17.76 -5.71
C SER A 199 -24.23 18.50 -4.95
N MET A 200 -23.90 19.05 -3.78
CA MET A 200 -24.83 19.85 -2.97
C MET A 200 -25.35 21.08 -3.74
N GLN A 201 -24.47 21.79 -4.44
CA GLN A 201 -24.83 22.96 -5.24
C GLN A 201 -25.75 22.59 -6.42
N ALA A 202 -25.48 21.50 -7.12
CA ALA A 202 -26.32 21.02 -8.22
C ALA A 202 -27.72 20.63 -7.75
N MET A 203 -27.81 19.93 -6.62
CA MET A 203 -29.09 19.55 -6.00
C MET A 203 -29.91 20.76 -5.54
N ALA A 204 -29.26 21.77 -4.95
CA ALA A 204 -29.93 23.01 -4.57
C ALA A 204 -30.53 23.74 -5.79
N GLN A 205 -29.77 23.83 -6.89
CA GLN A 205 -30.25 24.45 -8.13
C GLN A 205 -31.37 23.66 -8.82
N GLN A 206 -31.39 22.33 -8.69
CA GLN A 206 -32.50 21.50 -9.19
C GLN A 206 -33.75 21.64 -8.31
N GLY A 207 -33.58 21.74 -6.99
CA GLY A 207 -34.67 21.99 -6.04
C GLY A 207 -35.39 23.32 -6.29
N ASP A 208 -34.64 24.37 -6.65
CA ASP A 208 -35.22 25.66 -7.04
C ASP A 208 -35.98 25.58 -8.38
N ARG A 209 -35.47 24.81 -9.35
CA ARG A 209 -36.14 24.62 -10.66
C ARG A 209 -37.44 23.83 -10.60
N VAL A 210 -37.60 22.95 -9.61
CA VAL A 210 -38.82 22.14 -9.41
C VAL A 210 -39.89 22.93 -8.62
N ARG A 211 -39.53 24.06 -8.00
CA ARG A 211 -40.44 24.93 -7.24
C ARG A 211 -40.96 26.14 -8.04
N CYS A 212 -40.54 26.32 -9.29
CA CYS A 212 -41.02 27.34 -10.22
C CYS A 212 -42.09 26.82 -11.18
#